data_AF-K1YC38-F1
#
_entry.id   AF-K1YC38-F1
#
_cell.length_a   1.000
_cell.length_b   1.000
_cell.length_c   1.000
_cell.angle_alpha   90.00
_cell.angle_beta   90.00
_cell.angle_gamma   90.00
#
_symmetry.space_group_name_H-M   'P 1'
#
loop_
_entity.id
_entity.type
_entity.pdbx_description
1 polymer ?
#
loop_
_entity_poly.entity_id
_entity_poly.type
_entity_poly.pdbx_seq_one_letter_code
_entity_poly.pdbx_strand_id
1 'polypeptide(L)'
;MEQLHVITFLSVIPTILFAIAVGKAVVLKKENTLLAQQLTETSNSLELTRQNLATLREKQEKADEFHNSLADAELSTRIQKNRPTGPKSDRNRTTPEKYCYIHSLAEKGLSPDEIAAVLTISTHEARQLVTLAKIAQGN
;
A
#
# COMPACT_ATOMS: atom_id res chain seq x y z
N MET A 1 49.84 -74.36 -26.17
CA MET A 1 50.16 -72.98 -25.75
C MET A 1 49.09 -71.97 -26.18
N GLU A 2 48.37 -72.17 -27.29
CA GLU A 2 47.37 -71.20 -27.77
C GLU A 2 46.09 -71.09 -26.92
N GLN A 3 45.60 -72.19 -26.33
CA GLN A 3 44.39 -72.17 -25.50
C GLN A 3 44.53 -71.30 -24.22
N LEU A 4 45.74 -71.17 -23.67
CA LEU A 4 46.02 -70.30 -22.52
C LEU A 4 45.96 -68.80 -22.89
N HIS A 5 46.27 -68.44 -24.14
CA HIS A 5 46.14 -67.07 -24.62
C HIS A 5 44.66 -66.68 -24.80
N VAL A 6 43.82 -67.58 -25.30
CA VAL A 6 42.39 -67.28 -25.50
C VAL A 6 41.66 -67.04 -24.17
N ILE A 7 41.97 -67.83 -23.14
CA ILE A 7 41.37 -67.68 -21.80
C ILE A 7 41.82 -66.39 -21.11
N THR A 8 43.09 -65.99 -21.28
CA THR A 8 43.59 -64.73 -20.72
C THR A 8 42.99 -63.51 -21.42
N PHE A 9 42.88 -63.52 -22.75
CA PHE A 9 42.20 -62.45 -23.49
C PHE A 9 40.71 -62.30 -23.11
N LEU A 10 39.99 -63.41 -22.93
CA LEU A 10 38.57 -63.39 -22.54
C LEU A 10 38.34 -62.77 -21.15
N SER A 11 39.31 -62.88 -20.25
CA SER A 11 39.25 -62.31 -18.88
C SER A 11 39.66 -60.82 -18.82
N VAL A 12 40.54 -60.37 -19.72
CA VAL A 12 41.03 -58.99 -19.75
C VAL A 12 39.96 -58.00 -20.27
N ILE A 13 39.12 -58.41 -21.22
CA ILE A 13 38.06 -57.54 -21.77
C ILE A 13 37.03 -57.09 -20.69
N PRO A 14 36.43 -57.98 -19.88
CA PRO A 14 35.46 -57.57 -18.86
C PRO A 14 36.09 -56.73 -17.75
N THR A 15 37.37 -56.95 -17.42
CA THR A 15 38.07 -56.13 -16.41
C THR A 15 38.31 -54.70 -16.90
N ILE A 16 38.66 -54.51 -18.17
CA ILE A 16 38.76 -53.17 -18.78
C ILE A 16 37.39 -52.48 -18.81
N LEU A 17 36.33 -53.18 -19.22
CA LEU A 17 34.97 -52.63 -19.23
C LEU A 17 34.51 -52.24 -17.83
N PHE A 18 34.81 -53.06 -16.82
CA PHE A 18 34.50 -52.75 -15.43
C PHE A 18 35.25 -51.50 -14.96
N ALA A 19 36.54 -51.36 -15.28
CA ALA A 19 37.31 -50.17 -14.94
C ALA A 19 36.73 -48.89 -15.57
N ILE A 20 36.30 -48.96 -16.84
CA ILE A 20 35.65 -47.83 -17.53
C ILE A 20 34.30 -47.49 -16.88
N ALA A 21 33.49 -48.50 -16.53
CA ALA A 21 32.21 -48.31 -15.88
C ALA A 21 32.36 -47.65 -14.49
N VAL A 22 33.34 -48.09 -13.69
CA VAL A 22 33.65 -47.48 -12.40
C VAL A 22 34.12 -46.04 -12.58
N GLY A 23 35.00 -45.78 -13.55
CA GLY A 23 35.46 -44.42 -13.86
C GLY A 23 34.30 -43.48 -14.21
N LYS A 24 33.38 -43.92 -15.08
CA LYS A 24 32.18 -43.16 -15.44
C LYS A 24 31.25 -42.95 -14.25
N ALA A 25 31.04 -43.96 -13.40
CA ALA A 25 30.21 -43.85 -12.21
C ALA A 25 30.77 -42.81 -11.21
N VAL A 26 32.10 -42.73 -11.06
CA VAL A 26 32.74 -41.73 -10.19
C VAL A 26 32.58 -40.31 -10.75
N VAL A 27 32.75 -40.11 -12.07
CA VAL A 27 32.55 -38.81 -12.71
C VAL A 27 31.10 -38.35 -12.56
N LEU A 28 30.13 -39.22 -12.86
CA LEU A 28 28.70 -38.92 -12.71
C LEU A 28 28.33 -38.59 -11.26
N LYS A 29 28.89 -39.31 -10.27
CA LYS A 29 28.68 -38.97 -8.86
C LYS A 29 29.22 -37.59 -8.51
N LYS A 30 30.41 -37.23 -9.00
CA LYS A 30 31.02 -35.91 -8.75
C LYS A 30 30.17 -34.79 -9.36
N GLU A 31 29.76 -34.94 -10.61
CA GLU A 31 28.89 -33.97 -11.29
C GLU A 31 27.56 -33.81 -10.55
N ASN A 32 26.94 -34.91 -10.13
CA ASN A 32 25.68 -34.86 -9.38
C ASN A 32 25.85 -34.16 -8.02
N THR A 33 26.96 -34.40 -7.31
CA THR A 33 27.25 -33.67 -6.06
C THR A 33 27.48 -32.18 -6.27
N LEU A 34 28.15 -31.78 -7.36
CA LEU A 34 28.35 -30.37 -7.70
C LEU A 34 27.04 -29.69 -8.07
N LEU A 35 26.20 -30.35 -8.88
CA LEU A 35 24.88 -29.85 -9.23
C LEU A 35 23.99 -29.71 -7.99
N ALA A 36 24.01 -30.68 -7.08
CA ALA A 36 23.28 -30.60 -5.82
C ALA A 36 23.76 -29.42 -4.95
N GLN A 37 25.06 -29.18 -4.89
CA GLN A 37 25.63 -28.02 -4.18
C GLN A 37 25.15 -26.70 -4.81
N GLN A 38 25.24 -26.56 -6.13
CA GLN A 38 24.76 -25.37 -6.85
C GLN A 38 23.27 -25.14 -6.64
N LEU A 39 22.46 -26.19 -6.62
CA LEU A 39 21.02 -26.11 -6.33
C LEU A 39 20.77 -25.59 -4.91
N THR A 40 21.59 -26.03 -3.96
CA THR A 40 21.49 -25.59 -2.56
C THR A 40 21.91 -24.13 -2.41
N GLU A 41 23.02 -23.72 -3.04
CA GLU A 41 23.49 -22.33 -3.04
C GLU A 41 22.48 -21.37 -3.70
N THR A 42 21.96 -21.75 -4.87
CA THR A 42 20.95 -20.95 -5.57
C THR A 42 19.66 -20.87 -4.76
N SER A 43 19.19 -21.96 -4.16
CA SER A 43 18.04 -21.96 -3.25
C SER A 43 18.25 -21.02 -2.07
N ASN A 44 19.40 -21.12 -1.39
CA ASN A 44 19.73 -20.27 -0.26
C ASN A 44 19.82 -18.79 -0.65
N SER A 45 20.42 -18.48 -1.80
CA SER A 45 20.50 -17.10 -2.31
C SER A 45 19.13 -16.52 -2.63
N LEU A 46 18.22 -17.34 -3.16
CA LEU A 46 16.86 -16.96 -3.50
C LEU A 46 16.01 -16.74 -2.24
N GLU A 47 16.20 -17.58 -1.22
CA GLU A 47 15.55 -17.42 0.08
C GLU A 47 16.02 -16.13 0.77
N LEU A 48 17.33 -15.86 0.77
CA LEU A 48 17.88 -14.61 1.32
C LEU A 48 17.36 -13.38 0.56
N THR A 49 17.25 -13.47 -0.77
CA THR A 49 16.68 -12.39 -1.58
C THR A 49 15.20 -12.17 -1.27
N ARG A 50 14.42 -13.24 -1.06
CA ARG A 50 13.01 -13.16 -0.64
C ARG A 50 12.86 -12.52 0.73
N GLN A 51 13.69 -12.89 1.70
CA GLN A 51 13.70 -12.27 3.02
C GLN A 51 14.03 -10.78 2.94
N ASN A 52 15.05 -10.40 2.15
CA ASN A 52 15.37 -9.00 1.93
C ASN A 52 14.22 -8.21 1.31
N LEU A 53 13.54 -8.76 0.29
CA LEU A 53 12.36 -8.12 -0.29
C LEU A 53 11.20 -7.98 0.71
N ALA A 54 10.98 -8.98 1.57
CA ALA A 54 9.97 -8.90 2.62
C ALA A 54 10.28 -7.76 3.60
N THR A 55 11.53 -7.66 4.07
CA THR A 55 11.94 -6.59 4.99
C THR A 55 11.90 -5.20 4.33
N LEU A 56 12.23 -5.10 3.04
CA LEU A 56 12.11 -3.83 2.29
C LEU A 56 10.65 -3.42 2.12
N ARG A 57 9.75 -4.36 1.83
CA ARG A 57 8.30 -4.09 1.77
C ARG A 57 7.75 -3.63 3.11
N GLU A 58 8.13 -4.29 4.20
CA GLU A 58 7.69 -3.86 5.54
C GLU A 58 8.19 -2.44 5.87
N LYS A 59 9.43 -2.11 5.50
CA LYS A 59 9.96 -0.75 5.67
C LYS A 59 9.21 0.27 4.81
N GLN A 60 8.86 -0.09 3.58
CA GLN A 60 8.09 0.78 2.68
C GLN A 60 6.69 1.03 3.24
N GLU A 61 6.00 -0.02 3.70
CA GLU A 61 4.68 0.09 4.29
C GLU A 61 4.66 1.00 5.54
N LYS A 62 5.66 0.85 6.41
CA LYS A 62 5.84 1.76 7.58
C LYS A 62 6.11 3.21 7.16
N ALA A 63 6.87 3.43 6.08
CA ALA A 63 7.13 4.76 5.57
C ALA A 63 5.87 5.40 4.98
N ASP A 64 5.06 4.61 4.25
CA ASP A 64 3.78 5.05 3.69
C ASP A 64 2.76 5.36 4.80
N GLU A 65 2.69 4.53 5.84
CA GLU A 65 1.86 4.78 7.03
C GLU A 65 2.28 6.07 7.74
N PHE A 66 3.59 6.28 7.93
CA PHE A 66 4.12 7.51 8.52
C PHE A 66 3.77 8.75 7.67
N HIS A 67 3.90 8.65 6.35
CA HIS A 67 3.52 9.74 5.44
C HIS A 67 2.03 10.07 5.51
N ASN A 68 1.17 9.06 5.58
CA ASN A 68 -0.28 9.26 5.75
C ASN A 68 -0.58 9.93 7.10
N SER A 69 0.05 9.48 8.18
CA SER A 69 -0.10 10.09 9.50
C SER A 69 0.38 11.56 9.52
N LEU A 70 1.47 11.87 8.83
CA LEU A 70 1.93 13.25 8.68
C LEU A 70 0.96 14.10 7.88
N ALA A 71 0.39 13.58 6.79
CA ALA A 71 -0.60 14.30 5.99
C ALA A 71 -1.86 14.61 6.82
N ASP A 72 -2.33 13.66 7.63
CA ASP A 72 -3.47 13.85 8.53
C ASP A 72 -3.19 14.88 9.63
N ALA A 73 -1.97 14.86 10.19
CA ALA A 73 -1.52 15.86 11.15
C ALA A 73 -1.40 17.25 10.50
N GLU A 74 -0.88 17.33 9.28
CA GLU A 74 -0.81 18.58 8.52
C GLU A 74 -2.21 19.14 8.24
N LEU A 75 -3.16 18.31 7.83
CA LEU A 75 -4.53 18.72 7.62
C LEU A 75 -5.16 19.24 8.93
N SER A 76 -4.94 18.53 10.03
CA SER A 76 -5.44 18.92 11.35
C SER A 76 -4.87 20.27 11.81
N THR A 77 -3.57 20.50 11.59
CA THR A 77 -2.94 21.80 11.91
C THR A 77 -3.42 22.91 11.00
N ARG A 78 -3.65 22.67 9.70
CA ARG A 78 -4.25 23.65 8.79
C ARG A 78 -5.67 24.03 9.22
N ILE A 79 -6.49 23.07 9.65
CA ILE A 79 -7.84 23.34 10.17
C ILE A 79 -7.77 24.15 11.47
N GLN A 80 -6.86 23.81 12.40
CA GLN A 80 -6.69 24.58 13.63
C GLN A 80 -6.11 25.98 13.39
N LYS A 81 -5.19 26.15 12.43
CA LYS A 81 -4.60 27.45 12.06
C LYS A 81 -5.61 28.36 11.36
N ASN A 82 -6.51 27.79 10.56
CA ASN A 82 -7.64 28.53 9.97
C ASN A 82 -8.76 28.80 10.98
N ARG A 83 -8.66 28.28 12.21
CA ARG A 83 -9.53 28.70 13.31
C ARG A 83 -8.99 30.04 13.83
N PRO A 84 -9.73 31.15 13.75
CA PRO A 84 -9.25 32.45 14.20
C PRO A 84 -9.10 32.42 15.73
N THR A 85 -7.92 32.08 16.21
CA THR A 85 -7.49 32.28 17.60
C THR A 85 -7.03 33.72 17.77
N GLY A 86 -7.95 34.66 17.62
CA GLY A 86 -7.80 36.01 18.13
C GLY A 86 -8.34 36.06 19.57
N PRO A 87 -7.78 36.90 20.45
CA PRO A 87 -8.29 37.07 21.80
C PRO A 87 -9.76 37.50 21.71
N LYS A 88 -10.64 36.73 22.37
CA LYS A 88 -12.04 37.08 22.60
C LYS A 88 -12.10 38.31 23.51
N SER A 89 -11.81 39.47 22.93
CA SER A 89 -12.45 40.72 23.33
C SER A 89 -13.75 40.83 22.54
N ASP A 90 -14.71 41.49 23.16
CA ASP A 90 -16.11 41.60 22.81
C ASP A 90 -16.46 41.85 21.33
N ARG A 91 -17.70 41.41 21.04
CA ARG A 91 -18.61 41.84 19.97
C ARG A 91 -18.50 41.20 18.59
N ASN A 92 -19.67 40.71 18.18
CA ASN A 92 -20.11 40.35 16.84
C ASN A 92 -19.52 39.05 16.30
N ARG A 93 -20.14 37.95 16.73
CA ARG A 93 -20.40 36.81 15.83
C ARG A 93 -21.10 37.36 14.59
N THR A 94 -20.34 37.74 13.58
CA THR A 94 -20.87 37.98 12.24
C THR A 94 -21.33 36.64 11.72
N THR A 95 -22.59 36.33 11.96
CA THR A 95 -23.32 35.32 11.20
C THR A 95 -22.97 35.55 9.73
N PRO A 96 -22.52 34.52 8.98
CA PRO A 96 -22.13 34.71 7.59
C PRO A 96 -23.24 35.46 6.85
N GLU A 97 -22.88 36.50 6.09
CA GLU A 97 -23.84 37.49 5.54
C GLU A 97 -25.02 36.84 4.79
N LYS A 98 -24.77 35.69 4.15
CA LYS A 98 -25.81 34.87 3.52
C LYS A 98 -26.94 34.47 4.47
N TYR A 99 -26.64 34.09 5.71
CA TYR A 99 -27.66 33.72 6.69
C TYR A 99 -28.42 34.95 7.21
N CYS A 100 -27.77 36.09 7.35
CA CYS A 100 -28.45 37.35 7.70
C CYS A 100 -29.40 37.78 6.59
N TYR A 101 -28.99 37.67 5.33
CA TYR A 101 -29.83 37.99 4.18
C TYR A 101 -31.05 37.06 4.11
N ILE A 102 -30.83 35.75 4.23
CA ILE A 102 -31.92 34.75 4.21
C ILE A 102 -32.85 34.93 5.40
N HIS A 103 -32.33 35.24 6.59
CA HIS A 103 -33.15 35.59 7.75
C HIS A 103 -34.02 36.82 7.46
N SER A 104 -33.45 37.88 6.89
CA SER A 104 -34.21 39.09 6.58
C SER A 104 -35.31 38.85 5.55
N LEU A 105 -35.14 37.88 4.63
CA LEU A 105 -36.18 37.46 3.69
C LEU A 105 -37.26 36.64 4.40
N ALA A 106 -36.87 35.75 5.31
CA ALA A 106 -37.81 34.96 6.10
C ALA A 106 -38.64 35.84 7.07
N GLU A 107 -38.04 36.85 7.70
CA GLU A 107 -38.75 37.83 8.55
C GLU A 107 -39.72 38.70 7.75
N LYS A 108 -39.43 38.95 6.47
CA LYS A 108 -40.35 39.63 5.54
C LYS A 108 -41.52 38.74 5.09
N GLY A 109 -41.62 37.53 5.63
CA GLY A 109 -42.72 36.61 5.37
C GLY A 109 -42.57 35.78 4.10
N LEU A 110 -41.40 35.78 3.45
CA LEU A 110 -41.17 34.94 2.28
C LEU A 110 -41.06 33.47 2.69
N SER A 111 -41.79 32.63 1.96
CA SER A 111 -41.72 31.19 2.10
C SER A 111 -40.38 30.64 1.57
N PRO A 112 -39.94 29.46 2.04
CA PRO A 112 -38.71 28.83 1.53
C PRO A 112 -38.72 28.61 0.00
N ASP A 113 -39.89 28.44 -0.60
CA ASP A 113 -40.02 28.23 -2.04
C ASP A 113 -39.81 29.55 -2.82
N GLU A 114 -40.25 30.69 -2.26
CA GLU A 114 -39.98 32.01 -2.82
C GLU A 114 -38.52 32.43 -2.64
N ILE A 115 -37.92 32.11 -1.49
CA ILE A 115 -36.48 32.33 -1.24
C ILE A 115 -35.65 31.52 -2.24
N ALA A 116 -36.05 30.29 -2.54
CA ALA A 116 -35.39 29.45 -3.55
C ALA A 116 -35.44 30.09 -4.95
N ALA A 117 -36.57 30.67 -5.32
CA ALA A 117 -36.74 31.38 -6.60
C ALA A 117 -35.88 32.65 -6.67
N VAL A 118 -35.85 33.45 -5.59
CA VAL A 118 -35.07 34.71 -5.52
C VAL A 118 -33.57 34.44 -5.55
N LEU A 119 -33.11 33.38 -4.89
CA LEU A 119 -31.70 33.03 -4.82
C LEU A 119 -31.25 32.06 -5.91
N THR A 120 -32.16 31.60 -6.78
CA THR A 120 -31.88 30.60 -7.82
C THR A 120 -31.23 29.33 -7.27
N ILE A 121 -31.73 28.87 -6.11
CA ILE A 121 -31.28 27.64 -5.43
C ILE A 121 -32.41 26.62 -5.36
N SER A 122 -32.10 25.39 -4.96
CA SER A 122 -33.14 24.38 -4.73
C SER A 122 -34.01 24.73 -3.52
N THR A 123 -35.28 24.34 -3.55
CA THR A 123 -36.21 24.50 -2.41
C THR A 123 -35.73 23.79 -1.15
N HIS A 124 -35.07 22.63 -1.32
CA HIS A 124 -34.46 21.89 -0.23
C HIS A 124 -33.32 22.68 0.43
N GLU A 125 -32.43 23.28 -0.37
CA GLU A 125 -31.34 24.13 0.12
C GLU A 125 -31.87 25.39 0.81
N ALA A 126 -32.89 26.04 0.26
CA ALA A 126 -33.52 27.20 0.89
C ALA A 126 -34.10 26.86 2.27
N ARG A 127 -34.77 25.70 2.43
CA ARG A 127 -35.27 25.22 3.74
C ARG A 127 -34.14 25.01 4.74
N GLN A 128 -33.04 24.37 4.31
CA GLN A 128 -31.88 24.17 5.19
C GLN A 128 -31.27 25.50 5.63
N LEU A 129 -31.12 26.45 4.70
CA LEU A 129 -30.55 27.76 5.00
C LEU A 129 -31.45 28.58 5.94
N VAL A 130 -32.77 28.50 5.79
CA VAL A 130 -33.72 29.14 6.72
C VAL A 130 -33.61 28.53 8.12
N THR A 131 -33.53 27.20 8.24
CA THR A 131 -33.35 26.53 9.53
C THR A 131 -32.02 26.91 10.19
N LEU A 132 -30.93 26.92 9.42
CA LEU A 132 -29.62 27.34 9.91
C LEU A 132 -29.60 28.82 10.31
N ALA A 133 -30.28 29.68 9.56
CA ALA A 133 -30.40 31.10 9.88
C ALA A 133 -31.14 31.34 11.21
N LYS A 134 -32.20 30.58 11.50
CA LYS A 134 -32.91 30.63 12.79
C LYS A 134 -32.02 30.21 13.96
N ILE A 135 -31.30 29.09 13.83
CA ILE A 135 -30.38 28.58 14.84
C ILE A 135 -29.26 29.58 15.12
N ALA A 136 -28.73 30.21 14.07
CA ALA A 136 -27.61 31.13 14.18
C ALA A 136 -27.98 32.47 14.84
N GLN A 137 -29.25 32.88 14.78
CA GLN A 137 -29.76 34.09 15.44
C GLN A 137 -30.29 33.87 16.86
N GLY A 138 -30.30 32.63 17.36
CA GLY A 138 -30.59 32.33 18.76
C GLY A 138 -32.07 32.34 19.12
N ASN A 139 -32.94 31.96 18.18
CA ASN A 139 -34.31 31.53 18.46
C ASN A 139 -34.38 30.00 18.63
#